data_AF-A0A916Z0T7-F1
#
_entry.id   AF-A0A916Z0T7-F1
#
_cell.length_a   1.000
_cell.length_b   1.000
_cell.length_c   1.000
_cell.angle_alpha   90.00
_cell.angle_beta   90.00
_cell.angle_gamma   90.00
#
_symmetry.space_group_name_H-M   'P 1'
#
loop_
_entity.id
_entity.type
_entity.pdbx_description
1 polymer ?
#
loop_
_entity_poly.entity_id
_entity_poly.type
_entity_poly.pdbx_seq_one_letter_code
_entity_poly.pdbx_strand_id
1 'polypeptide(L)'
;MKFRKLLFLLLVMSLWGGTMMFADSAAQKVRVIVNGSELDDAGMFMDGKSFITVRQIANTLQALVVWDEGSKKVTVYKPNVHMFLFQQDNTIFGNVVKGNRITFKVFAQIDNLLTSGTAVKVSIFDPSGTEKVIQSENKSIDKDNFWYRTEDLAYSFDAAGKYTIRFFMKMTGDDEWKLLSEKTITAKSS
;
A
#
# COMPACT_ATOMS: atom_id res chain seq x y z
N MET A 1 -10.27 68.70 10.09
CA MET A 1 -9.91 67.78 8.98
C MET A 1 -9.38 66.41 9.39
N LYS A 2 -8.80 66.22 10.59
CA LYS A 2 -8.16 64.94 10.98
C LYS A 2 -9.16 63.82 11.33
N PHE A 3 -10.28 64.14 12.01
CA PHE A 3 -11.27 63.14 12.44
C PHE A 3 -12.07 62.53 11.27
N ARG A 4 -12.45 63.33 10.27
CA ARG A 4 -13.15 62.82 9.06
C ARG A 4 -12.28 61.85 8.26
N LYS A 5 -10.96 62.09 8.18
CA LYS A 5 -10.01 61.18 7.53
C LYS A 5 -9.81 59.89 8.33
N LEU A 6 -9.81 59.97 9.66
CA LEU A 6 -9.70 58.81 10.55
C LEU A 6 -10.93 57.89 10.43
N LEU A 7 -12.13 58.47 10.37
CA LEU A 7 -13.38 57.72 10.21
C LEU A 7 -13.44 56.98 8.86
N PHE A 8 -12.94 57.63 7.81
CA PHE A 8 -12.82 57.02 6.48
C PHE A 8 -11.85 55.84 6.48
N LEU A 9 -10.71 55.96 7.18
CA LEU A 9 -9.72 54.90 7.29
C LEU A 9 -10.26 53.68 8.07
N LEU A 10 -11.01 53.93 9.15
CA LEU A 10 -11.70 52.90 9.94
C LEU A 10 -12.75 52.14 9.12
N LEU A 11 -13.51 52.86 8.27
CA LEU A 11 -14.49 52.25 7.39
C LEU A 11 -13.82 51.33 6.34
N VAL A 12 -12.72 51.79 5.72
CA VAL A 12 -11.94 50.99 4.76
C VAL A 12 -11.32 49.76 5.41
N MET A 13 -10.78 49.90 6.63
CA MET A 13 -10.25 48.76 7.40
C MET A 13 -11.35 47.76 7.80
N SER A 14 -12.56 48.23 8.14
CA SER A 14 -13.70 47.34 8.43
C SER A 14 -14.21 46.58 7.19
N LEU A 15 -14.15 47.21 6.02
CA LEU A 15 -14.47 46.59 4.73
C LEU A 15 -13.43 45.54 4.31
N TRP A 16 -12.17 45.70 4.70
CA TRP A 16 -11.12 44.70 4.48
C TRP A 16 -11.11 43.59 5.53
N GLY A 17 -11.46 43.88 6.78
CA GLY A 17 -11.54 42.88 7.85
C GLY A 17 -12.68 41.87 7.66
N GLY A 18 -13.81 42.30 7.09
CA GLY A 18 -14.98 41.44 6.87
C GLY A 18 -14.82 40.39 5.77
N THR A 19 -13.97 40.63 4.77
CA THR A 19 -13.76 39.69 3.65
C THR A 19 -12.70 38.62 3.95
N MET A 20 -11.80 38.85 4.91
CA MET A 20 -10.81 37.85 5.33
C MET A 20 -11.42 36.69 6.14
N MET A 21 -12.59 36.88 6.78
CA MET A 21 -13.27 35.81 7.53
C MET A 21 -13.93 34.75 6.65
N PHE A 22 -14.03 34.96 5.34
CA PHE A 22 -14.52 33.98 4.37
C PHE A 22 -13.42 33.19 3.66
N ALA A 23 -12.15 33.37 4.06
CA ALA A 23 -11.04 32.56 3.56
C ALA A 23 -10.90 31.21 4.30
N ASP A 24 -11.67 30.98 5.36
CA ASP A 24 -11.68 29.73 6.14
C ASP A 24 -12.64 28.67 5.56
N SER A 25 -12.85 28.67 4.24
CA SER A 25 -13.09 27.43 3.50
C SER A 25 -11.76 26.71 3.18
N ALA A 26 -10.71 27.05 3.94
CA ALA A 26 -9.40 26.42 3.89
C ALA A 26 -9.56 24.94 4.19
N ALA A 27 -9.13 24.10 3.25
CA ALA A 27 -9.24 22.65 3.33
C ALA A 27 -8.87 22.14 4.74
N GLN A 28 -9.84 21.58 5.46
CA GLN A 28 -9.64 21.07 6.81
C GLN A 28 -8.89 19.74 6.72
N LYS A 29 -7.80 19.58 7.47
CA LYS A 29 -7.10 18.28 7.53
C LYS A 29 -7.97 17.27 8.27
N VAL A 30 -8.10 16.07 7.70
CA VAL A 30 -8.82 14.95 8.30
C VAL A 30 -7.91 13.74 8.48
N ARG A 31 -8.07 13.05 9.61
CA ARG A 31 -7.36 11.79 9.89
C ARG A 31 -7.98 10.67 9.06
N VAL A 32 -7.15 9.85 8.44
CA VAL A 32 -7.60 8.70 7.64
C VAL A 32 -7.16 7.43 8.31
N ILE A 33 -8.10 6.53 8.59
CA ILE A 33 -7.85 5.23 9.23
C ILE A 33 -8.30 4.14 8.26
N VAL A 34 -7.38 3.24 7.91
CA VAL A 34 -7.65 2.08 7.04
C VAL A 34 -7.18 0.82 7.76
N ASN A 35 -8.07 -0.16 7.90
CA ASN A 35 -7.81 -1.41 8.62
C ASN A 35 -7.31 -1.21 10.06
N GLY A 36 -7.81 -0.18 10.74
CA GLY A 36 -7.42 0.14 12.12
C GLY A 36 -6.09 0.89 12.27
N SER A 37 -5.36 1.12 11.16
CA SER A 37 -4.14 1.92 11.15
C SER A 37 -4.40 3.31 10.59
N GLU A 38 -3.92 4.33 11.29
CA GLU A 38 -3.89 5.69 10.76
C GLU A 38 -2.83 5.80 9.67
N LEU A 39 -3.16 6.52 8.60
CA LEU A 39 -2.24 6.74 7.49
C LEU A 39 -1.43 8.03 7.67
N ASP A 40 -0.20 8.07 7.15
CA ASP A 40 0.74 9.19 7.32
C ASP A 40 0.23 10.53 6.74
N ASP A 41 -0.19 10.53 5.47
CA ASP A 41 -0.85 11.67 4.84
C ASP A 41 -2.26 11.88 5.42
N ALA A 42 -2.52 13.11 5.84
CA ALA A 42 -3.87 13.54 6.17
C ALA A 42 -4.71 13.69 4.88
N GLY A 43 -5.99 13.36 4.99
CA GLY A 43 -6.97 13.76 3.98
C GLY A 43 -7.27 15.27 4.07
N MET A 44 -7.89 15.78 3.02
CA MET A 44 -8.39 17.16 2.96
C MET A 44 -9.91 17.14 2.91
N PHE A 45 -10.57 17.98 3.72
CA PHE A 45 -12.01 18.18 3.68
C PHE A 45 -12.32 19.55 3.10
N MET A 46 -12.99 19.57 1.96
CA MET A 46 -13.32 20.78 1.21
C MET A 46 -14.69 20.58 0.53
N ASP A 47 -15.52 21.62 0.54
CA ASP A 47 -16.86 21.60 -0.07
C ASP A 47 -17.75 20.42 0.39
N GLY A 48 -17.65 20.06 1.67
CA GLY A 48 -18.41 18.95 2.25
C GLY A 48 -17.93 17.56 1.83
N LYS A 49 -16.77 17.44 1.18
CA LYS A 49 -16.20 16.18 0.68
C LYS A 49 -14.81 15.96 1.24
N SER A 50 -14.52 14.70 1.55
CA SER A 50 -13.17 14.25 1.91
C SER A 50 -12.40 13.81 0.66
N PHE A 51 -11.21 14.36 0.48
CA PHE A 51 -10.24 14.00 -0.54
C PHE A 51 -9.08 13.30 0.14
N ILE A 52 -8.69 12.15 -0.41
CA ILE A 52 -7.61 11.32 0.15
C ILE A 52 -6.68 10.94 -1.00
N THR A 53 -5.39 10.82 -0.70
CA THR A 53 -4.39 10.35 -1.64
C THR A 53 -4.70 8.90 -2.04
N VAL A 54 -5.12 8.72 -3.28
CA VAL A 54 -5.53 7.40 -3.80
C VAL A 54 -4.44 6.34 -3.64
N ARG A 55 -3.17 6.74 -3.84
CA ARG A 55 -2.01 5.86 -3.74
C ARG A 55 -1.81 5.30 -2.33
N GLN A 56 -2.11 6.08 -1.30
CA GLN A 56 -1.94 5.66 0.09
C GLN A 56 -2.98 4.61 0.47
N ILE A 57 -4.26 4.85 0.12
CA ILE A 57 -5.33 3.86 0.29
C ILE A 57 -5.01 2.57 -0.48
N ALA A 58 -4.59 2.71 -1.74
CA ALA A 58 -4.30 1.57 -2.60
C ALA A 58 -3.16 0.71 -2.02
N ASN A 59 -2.08 1.33 -1.55
CA ASN A 59 -0.96 0.61 -0.92
C ASN A 59 -1.42 -0.19 0.31
N THR A 60 -2.23 0.40 1.19
CA THR A 60 -2.76 -0.30 2.38
C THR A 60 -3.69 -1.45 2.04
N LEU A 61 -4.44 -1.31 0.94
CA LEU A 61 -5.38 -2.34 0.47
C LEU A 61 -4.75 -3.37 -0.47
N GLN A 62 -3.45 -3.26 -0.77
CA GLN A 62 -2.74 -4.10 -1.75
C GLN A 62 -3.37 -4.01 -3.14
N ALA A 63 -3.79 -2.81 -3.52
CA ALA A 63 -4.34 -2.48 -4.82
C ALA A 63 -3.29 -1.77 -5.68
N LEU A 64 -3.43 -1.90 -6.99
CA LEU A 64 -2.63 -1.22 -7.99
C LEU A 64 -3.30 0.10 -8.39
N VAL A 65 -2.47 1.12 -8.60
CA VAL A 65 -2.89 2.42 -9.13
C VAL A 65 -2.20 2.63 -10.46
N VAL A 66 -3.00 2.79 -11.51
CA VAL A 66 -2.54 3.12 -12.85
C VAL A 66 -2.92 4.56 -13.15
N TRP A 67 -1.92 5.38 -13.46
CA TRP A 67 -2.12 6.75 -13.90
C TRP A 67 -1.95 6.84 -15.40
N ASP A 68 -2.99 7.29 -16.08
CA ASP A 68 -2.96 7.63 -17.50
C ASP A 68 -2.88 9.16 -17.64
N GLU A 69 -1.69 9.64 -17.96
CA GLU A 69 -1.40 11.06 -18.11
C GLU A 69 -2.16 11.71 -19.28
N GLY A 70 -2.41 10.95 -20.36
CA GLY A 70 -3.06 11.44 -21.57
C GLY A 70 -4.56 11.70 -21.37
N SER A 71 -5.24 10.82 -20.64
CA SER A 71 -6.66 10.97 -20.30
C SER A 71 -6.94 11.57 -18.92
N LYS A 72 -5.88 11.89 -18.16
CA LYS A 72 -5.96 12.36 -16.76
C LYS A 72 -6.82 11.43 -15.90
N LYS A 73 -6.64 10.12 -16.09
CA LYS A 73 -7.46 9.07 -15.48
C LYS A 73 -6.64 8.26 -14.50
N VAL A 74 -7.15 8.14 -13.27
CA VAL A 74 -6.66 7.19 -12.28
C VAL A 74 -7.53 5.94 -12.33
N THR A 75 -6.91 4.78 -12.52
CA THR A 75 -7.57 3.48 -12.34
C THR A 75 -7.01 2.80 -11.10
N VAL A 76 -7.90 2.39 -10.20
CA VAL A 76 -7.52 1.61 -9.02
C VAL A 76 -8.18 0.24 -9.12
N TYR A 77 -7.40 -0.82 -9.00
CA TYR A 77 -7.94 -2.17 -8.96
C TYR A 77 -7.05 -3.08 -8.12
N LYS A 78 -7.64 -4.11 -7.53
CA LYS A 78 -6.93 -5.12 -6.76
C LYS A 78 -7.02 -6.46 -7.52
N PRO A 79 -5.90 -7.03 -8.00
CA PRO A 79 -5.92 -8.38 -8.53
C PRO A 79 -6.17 -9.37 -7.39
N ASN A 80 -6.75 -10.53 -7.69
CA ASN A 80 -6.83 -11.60 -6.70
C ASN A 80 -5.49 -12.34 -6.70
N VAL A 81 -4.90 -12.49 -5.53
CA VAL A 81 -3.62 -13.19 -5.37
C VAL A 81 -3.74 -14.18 -4.22
N HIS A 82 -3.82 -15.46 -4.57
CA HIS A 82 -3.89 -16.56 -3.63
C HIS A 82 -2.51 -17.16 -3.42
N MET A 83 -2.02 -17.13 -2.17
CA MET A 83 -0.71 -17.66 -1.81
C MET A 83 -0.82 -18.89 -0.91
N PHE A 84 -0.14 -19.97 -1.31
CA PHE A 84 -0.02 -21.22 -0.58
C PHE A 84 1.43 -21.52 -0.26
N LEU A 85 1.68 -22.06 0.93
CA LEU A 85 3.00 -22.48 1.36
C LEU A 85 2.96 -23.99 1.53
N PHE A 86 3.89 -24.67 0.88
CA PHE A 86 4.04 -26.11 0.93
C PHE A 86 5.42 -26.47 1.43
N GLN A 87 5.50 -27.36 2.41
CA GLN A 87 6.76 -28.03 2.74
C GLN A 87 7.12 -29.03 1.63
N GLN A 88 8.29 -29.65 1.73
CA GLN A 88 8.79 -30.60 0.72
C GLN A 88 7.87 -31.80 0.50
N ASP A 89 7.14 -32.23 1.53
CA ASP A 89 6.14 -33.31 1.50
C ASP A 89 4.74 -32.85 1.06
N ASN A 90 4.62 -31.62 0.53
CA ASN A 90 3.37 -30.95 0.16
C ASN A 90 2.41 -30.68 1.34
N THR A 91 2.89 -30.72 2.58
CA THR A 91 2.08 -30.28 3.72
C THR A 91 1.94 -28.76 3.73
N ILE A 92 0.70 -28.30 3.92
CA ILE A 92 0.39 -26.88 4.09
C ILE A 92 0.63 -26.50 5.55
N PHE A 93 1.19 -25.31 5.77
CA PHE A 93 1.36 -24.77 7.11
C PHE A 93 1.00 -23.28 7.18
N GLY A 94 0.70 -22.83 8.39
CA GLY A 94 0.43 -21.42 8.70
C GLY A 94 1.01 -20.94 10.03
N ASN A 95 1.42 -21.88 10.88
CA ASN A 95 2.11 -21.60 12.13
C ASN A 95 3.36 -22.48 12.20
N VAL A 96 4.37 -21.98 12.90
CA VAL A 96 5.65 -22.66 13.12
C VAL A 96 6.06 -22.49 14.58
N VAL A 97 7.02 -23.28 15.04
CA VAL A 97 7.63 -23.10 16.36
C VAL A 97 8.90 -22.27 16.20
N LYS A 98 9.13 -21.32 17.10
CA LYS A 98 10.37 -20.55 17.15
C LYS A 98 11.58 -21.49 17.23
N GLY A 99 12.62 -21.19 16.46
CA GLY A 99 13.84 -21.99 16.37
C GLY A 99 13.77 -23.12 15.35
N ASN A 100 12.58 -23.44 14.82
CA ASN A 100 12.46 -24.45 13.77
C ASN A 100 13.05 -23.93 12.46
N ARG A 101 13.69 -24.83 11.73
CA ARG A 101 14.07 -24.66 10.34
C ARG A 101 13.14 -25.48 9.46
N ILE A 102 12.50 -24.83 8.50
CA ILE A 102 11.55 -25.47 7.57
C ILE A 102 12.01 -25.19 6.15
N THR A 103 11.96 -26.21 5.30
CA THR A 103 12.12 -26.07 3.86
C THR A 103 10.75 -26.03 3.21
N PHE A 104 10.44 -24.94 2.50
CA PHE A 104 9.15 -24.75 1.87
C PHE A 104 9.27 -23.96 0.55
N LYS A 105 8.23 -24.06 -0.26
CA LYS A 105 8.03 -23.26 -1.47
C LYS A 105 6.75 -22.44 -1.37
N VAL A 106 6.73 -21.31 -2.06
CA VAL A 106 5.57 -20.43 -2.17
C VAL A 106 4.95 -20.62 -3.55
N PHE A 107 3.65 -20.82 -3.58
CA PHE A 107 2.85 -20.87 -4.78
C PHE A 107 1.86 -19.71 -4.78
N ALA A 108 1.87 -18.90 -5.83
CA ALA A 108 0.97 -17.77 -6.01
C ALA A 108 0.16 -17.96 -7.30
N GLN A 109 -1.16 -17.90 -7.16
CA GLN A 109 -2.08 -17.79 -8.28
C GLN A 109 -2.60 -16.36 -8.33
N ILE A 110 -2.40 -15.70 -9.47
CA ILE A 110 -2.84 -14.33 -9.71
C ILE A 110 -3.93 -14.36 -10.78
N ASP A 111 -5.05 -13.68 -10.53
CA ASP A 111 -6.11 -13.47 -11.51
C ASP A 111 -6.66 -12.02 -11.47
N ASN A 112 -7.53 -11.70 -12.44
CA ASN A 112 -8.12 -10.37 -12.61
C ASN A 112 -7.06 -9.25 -12.73
N LEU A 113 -5.96 -9.54 -13.43
CA LEU A 113 -4.87 -8.59 -13.66
C LEU A 113 -5.19 -7.70 -14.86
N LEU A 114 -5.36 -6.39 -14.63
CA LEU A 114 -5.72 -5.43 -15.69
C LEU A 114 -4.51 -4.76 -16.35
N THR A 115 -3.29 -4.98 -15.85
CA THR A 115 -2.03 -4.43 -16.38
C THR A 115 -0.97 -5.49 -16.58
N SER A 116 -0.15 -5.31 -17.60
CA SER A 116 1.04 -6.12 -17.81
C SER A 116 2.15 -5.79 -16.81
N GLY A 117 3.06 -6.73 -16.59
CA GLY A 117 4.21 -6.61 -15.69
C GLY A 117 5.52 -7.06 -16.31
N THR A 118 6.63 -6.68 -15.69
CA THR A 118 8.00 -6.95 -16.17
C THR A 118 8.81 -7.82 -15.23
N ALA A 119 8.42 -7.89 -13.96
CA ALA A 119 9.12 -8.68 -12.96
C ALA A 119 8.20 -9.03 -11.79
N VAL A 120 8.52 -10.14 -11.11
CA VAL A 120 7.88 -10.58 -9.87
C VAL A 120 8.93 -10.92 -8.82
N LYS A 121 8.56 -10.73 -7.55
CA LYS A 121 9.42 -11.04 -6.41
C LYS A 121 8.59 -11.60 -5.26
N VAL A 122 9.08 -12.65 -4.63
CA VAL A 122 8.56 -13.16 -3.36
C VAL A 122 9.60 -12.92 -2.28
N SER A 123 9.18 -12.41 -1.13
CA SER A 123 10.08 -12.12 -0.01
C SER A 123 9.40 -12.45 1.32
N ILE A 124 10.20 -12.87 2.29
CA ILE A 124 9.77 -13.09 3.67
C ILE A 124 10.30 -11.95 4.53
N PHE A 125 9.45 -11.42 5.40
CA PHE A 125 9.83 -10.44 6.40
C PHE A 125 9.71 -11.08 7.77
N ASP A 126 10.72 -10.87 8.60
CA ASP A 126 10.72 -11.33 9.98
C ASP A 126 9.90 -10.40 10.90
N PRO A 127 9.70 -10.74 12.19
CA PRO A 127 8.95 -9.90 13.12
C PRO A 127 9.58 -8.52 13.37
N SER A 128 10.86 -8.31 13.05
CA SER A 128 11.52 -7.00 13.12
C SER A 128 11.29 -6.16 11.86
N GLY A 129 10.71 -6.75 10.80
CA GLY A 129 10.52 -6.13 9.51
C GLY A 129 11.70 -6.30 8.55
N THR A 130 12.69 -7.12 8.89
CA THR A 130 13.85 -7.38 8.03
C THR A 130 13.44 -8.27 6.85
N GLU A 131 13.70 -7.79 5.64
CA GLU A 131 13.39 -8.52 4.39
C GLU A 131 14.46 -9.56 4.08
N LYS A 132 14.03 -10.75 3.66
CA LYS A 132 14.83 -11.70 2.90
C LYS A 132 14.10 -12.05 1.61
N VAL A 133 14.75 -11.82 0.47
CA VAL A 133 14.21 -12.23 -0.83
C VAL A 133 14.26 -13.75 -0.95
N ILE A 134 13.12 -14.36 -1.28
CA ILE A 134 13.01 -15.79 -1.56
C ILE A 134 13.41 -16.05 -3.01
N GLN A 135 12.77 -15.33 -3.94
CA GLN A 135 13.01 -15.43 -5.36
C GLN A 135 12.58 -14.13 -6.06
N SER A 136 13.29 -13.77 -7.12
CA SER A 136 12.92 -12.67 -8.01
C SER A 136 13.20 -13.09 -9.45
N GLU A 137 12.29 -12.74 -10.35
CA GLU A 137 12.40 -13.11 -11.76
C GLU A 137 11.93 -11.95 -12.64
N ASN A 138 12.73 -11.61 -13.65
CA ASN A 138 12.32 -10.73 -14.73
C ASN A 138 11.59 -11.56 -15.78
N LYS A 139 10.30 -11.31 -15.95
CA LYS A 139 9.43 -12.05 -16.84
C LYS A 139 8.32 -11.13 -17.34
N SER A 140 8.10 -11.15 -18.65
CA SER A 140 6.93 -10.49 -19.22
C SER A 140 5.66 -11.19 -18.73
N ILE A 141 4.78 -10.41 -18.10
CA ILE A 141 3.49 -10.85 -17.57
C ILE A 141 2.43 -10.13 -18.36
N ASP A 142 1.56 -10.90 -19.02
CA ASP A 142 0.40 -10.33 -19.68
C ASP A 142 -0.74 -10.09 -18.69
N LYS A 143 -1.77 -9.39 -19.14
CA LYS A 143 -3.04 -9.21 -18.42
C LYS A 143 -3.72 -10.56 -18.19
N ASP A 144 -4.81 -10.52 -17.43
CA ASP A 144 -5.66 -11.65 -17.04
C ASP A 144 -5.15 -12.44 -15.84
N ASN A 145 -4.40 -13.52 -16.05
CA ASN A 145 -3.99 -14.43 -14.97
C ASN A 145 -2.62 -15.04 -15.21
N PHE A 146 -1.91 -15.37 -14.12
CA PHE A 146 -0.67 -16.13 -14.19
C PHE A 146 -0.36 -16.82 -12.86
N TRP A 147 0.52 -17.81 -12.94
CA TRP A 147 0.89 -18.67 -11.83
C TRP A 147 2.40 -18.52 -11.59
N TYR A 148 2.79 -18.45 -10.32
CA TYR A 148 4.18 -18.31 -9.91
C TYR A 148 4.52 -19.29 -8.80
N ARG A 149 5.66 -19.96 -8.93
CA ARG A 149 6.16 -20.92 -7.95
C ARG A 149 7.63 -20.63 -7.67
N THR A 150 7.99 -20.53 -6.40
CA THR A 150 9.40 -20.43 -5.99
C THR A 150 10.06 -21.80 -5.97
N GLU A 151 11.38 -21.81 -6.02
CA GLU A 151 12.17 -22.95 -5.57
C GLU A 151 11.99 -23.20 -4.07
N ASP A 152 12.45 -24.38 -3.63
CA ASP A 152 12.48 -24.74 -2.22
C ASP A 152 13.45 -23.83 -1.45
N LEU A 153 12.96 -23.19 -0.39
CA LEU A 153 13.74 -22.35 0.51
C LEU A 153 13.78 -22.97 1.91
N ALA A 154 14.99 -23.23 2.40
CA ALA A 154 15.21 -23.53 3.80
C ALA A 154 15.36 -22.24 4.63
N TYR A 155 14.42 -22.02 5.55
CA TYR A 155 14.35 -20.81 6.38
C TYR A 155 14.25 -21.16 7.87
N SER A 156 14.94 -20.39 8.71
CA SER A 156 14.92 -20.55 10.17
C SER A 156 14.04 -19.47 10.79
N PHE A 157 13.10 -19.88 11.66
CA PHE A 157 12.18 -18.97 12.34
C PHE A 157 12.71 -18.61 13.73
N ASP A 158 13.77 -17.81 13.77
CA ASP A 158 14.58 -17.61 14.98
C ASP A 158 13.90 -16.74 16.07
N ALA A 159 12.89 -15.94 15.70
CA ALA A 159 12.12 -15.09 16.59
C ALA A 159 10.67 -15.59 16.71
N ALA A 160 10.06 -15.38 17.88
CA ALA A 160 8.61 -15.54 18.01
C ALA A 160 7.94 -14.28 17.45
N GLY A 161 6.78 -14.44 16.81
CA GLY A 161 6.02 -13.33 16.25
C GLY A 161 5.45 -13.61 14.86
N LYS A 162 5.02 -12.54 14.19
CA LYS A 162 4.44 -12.60 12.85
C LYS A 162 5.55 -12.44 11.82
N TYR A 163 5.71 -13.45 10.99
CA TYR A 163 6.43 -13.38 9.73
C TYR A 163 5.43 -13.11 8.61
N THR A 164 5.85 -12.39 7.58
CA THR A 164 4.98 -12.12 6.43
C THR A 164 5.66 -12.51 5.13
N ILE A 165 5.04 -13.38 4.35
CA ILE A 165 5.39 -13.60 2.95
C ILE A 165 4.67 -12.55 2.11
N ARG A 166 5.43 -11.85 1.27
CA ARG A 166 4.90 -10.81 0.39
C ARG A 166 5.20 -11.16 -1.06
N PHE A 167 4.19 -10.99 -1.91
CA PHE A 167 4.31 -11.09 -3.36
C PHE A 167 4.29 -9.70 -3.98
N PHE A 168 5.30 -9.40 -4.79
CA PHE A 168 5.47 -8.12 -5.45
C PHE A 168 5.51 -8.29 -6.97
N MET A 169 5.11 -7.23 -7.67
CA MET A 169 5.22 -7.12 -9.12
C MET A 169 5.73 -5.72 -9.52
N LYS A 170 6.52 -5.65 -10.59
CA LYS A 170 6.77 -4.41 -11.33
C LYS A 170 5.84 -4.34 -12.53
N MET A 171 5.15 -3.21 -12.70
CA MET A 171 4.26 -3.01 -13.84
C MET A 171 5.05 -2.56 -15.08
N THR A 172 4.52 -2.80 -16.27
CA THR A 172 5.14 -2.24 -17.48
C THR A 172 5.14 -0.71 -17.42
N GLY A 173 6.32 -0.11 -17.52
CA GLY A 173 6.51 1.34 -17.42
C GLY A 173 6.64 1.89 -15.99
N ASP A 174 6.66 1.02 -14.96
CA ASP A 174 6.92 1.39 -13.57
C ASP A 174 7.97 0.46 -12.97
N ASP A 175 9.12 1.02 -12.59
CA ASP A 175 10.24 0.26 -12.02
C ASP A 175 10.10 0.00 -10.51
N GLU A 176 9.06 0.52 -9.86
CA GLU A 176 8.79 0.29 -8.44
C GLU A 176 8.14 -1.07 -8.19
N TRP A 177 8.60 -1.75 -7.14
CA TRP A 177 7.94 -2.97 -6.64
C TRP A 177 6.62 -2.61 -5.96
N LYS A 178 5.50 -3.14 -6.48
CA LYS A 178 4.18 -3.01 -5.87
C LYS A 178 3.80 -4.30 -5.14
N LEU A 179 3.38 -4.16 -3.89
CA LEU A 179 2.85 -5.28 -3.10
C LEU A 179 1.48 -5.67 -3.61
N LEU A 180 1.30 -6.93 -4.02
CA LEU A 180 0.00 -7.45 -4.46
C LEU A 180 -0.68 -8.32 -3.40
N SER A 181 0.11 -8.98 -2.55
CA SER A 181 -0.43 -9.89 -1.54
C SER A 181 0.51 -10.10 -0.38
N GLU A 182 -0.06 -10.35 0.79
CA GLU A 182 0.66 -10.70 2.00
C GLU A 182 0.01 -11.91 2.66
N LYS A 183 0.83 -12.85 3.13
CA LYS A 183 0.40 -13.98 3.94
C LYS A 183 1.22 -14.07 5.22
N THR A 184 0.53 -14.07 6.36
CA THR A 184 1.17 -14.19 7.66
C THR A 184 1.46 -15.63 8.02
N ILE A 185 2.61 -15.86 8.64
CA ILE A 185 3.00 -17.07 9.36
C ILE A 185 3.26 -16.68 10.82
N THR A 186 2.68 -17.40 11.78
CA THR A 186 2.96 -17.11 13.20
C THR A 186 3.97 -18.11 13.75
N ALA A 187 5.13 -17.61 14.18
CA ALA A 187 6.09 -18.37 14.96
C ALA A 187 5.73 -18.26 16.45
N LYS A 188 5.31 -19.37 17.05
CA LYS A 188 4.96 -19.43 18.48
C LYS A 188 6.21 -19.76 19.29
N SER A 189 6.33 -19.14 20.47
CA SER A 189 7.24 -19.66 21.50
C SER A 189 6.81 -21.09 21.85
N SER A 190 7.79 -21.98 21.96
CA SER A 190 7.61 -23.33 22.50
C SER A 190 7.19 -23.28 23.96
#